data_AF-A0AAV8S5W7-F1
#
_entry.id   AF-A0AAV8S5W7-F1
#
_cell.length_a   1.000
_cell.length_b   1.000
_cell.length_c   1.000
_cell.angle_alpha   90.00
_cell.angle_beta   90.00
_cell.angle_gamma   90.00
#
_symmetry.space_group_name_H-M   'P 1'
#
loop_
_entity.id
_entity.type
_entity.pdbx_description
1 polymer ?
#
loop_
_entity_poly.entity_id
_entity_poly.type
_entity_poly.pdbx_seq_one_letter_code
_entity_poly.pdbx_strand_id
1 'polypeptide(L)'
;MKRYILEVRHLKVMMTLLTDSSKNIQISAFHIFKVFVANPNKPREVKLILAKNHERLLELLQNLSVGKGSEDEQFEEEKELIMKEIQRLSSLPILDR
;
A
#
# COMPACT_ATOMS: atom_id res chain seq x y z
N MET A 1 0.36 7.85 17.25
CA MET A 1 0.37 7.08 16.00
C MET A 1 -1.02 6.68 15.46
N LYS A 2 -2.00 6.26 16.29
CA LYS A 2 -3.32 5.80 15.79
C LYS A 2 -4.10 6.80 14.92
N ARG A 3 -3.87 8.12 15.03
CA ARG A 3 -4.57 9.13 14.19
C ARG A 3 -4.06 9.16 12.75
N TYR A 4 -2.75 9.04 12.54
CA TYR A 4 -2.11 9.20 11.23
C TYR A 4 -2.63 8.20 10.19
N ILE A 5 -2.69 6.92 10.57
CA ILE A 5 -3.07 5.80 9.69
C ILE A 5 -4.58 5.72 9.39
N LEU A 6 -5.37 6.62 9.99
CA LEU A 6 -6.81 6.73 9.76
C LEU A 6 -7.14 7.89 8.82
N GLU A 7 -6.19 8.78 8.54
CA GLU A 7 -6.43 9.98 7.74
C GLU A 7 -6.09 9.74 6.27
N VAL A 8 -7.08 9.95 5.40
CA VAL A 8 -6.95 9.81 3.94
C VAL A 8 -5.82 10.68 3.37
N ARG A 9 -5.61 11.87 3.93
CA ARG A 9 -4.54 12.77 3.46
C ARG A 9 -3.17 12.11 3.54
N HIS A 10 -2.88 11.42 4.64
CA HIS A 10 -1.59 10.75 4.83
C HIS A 10 -1.43 9.54 3.91
N LEU A 11 -2.50 8.77 3.69
CA LEU A 11 -2.50 7.70 2.70
C LEU A 11 -2.11 8.23 1.31
N LYS A 12 -2.73 9.33 0.88
CA LYS A 12 -2.46 9.95 -0.44
C LYS A 12 -1.00 10.41 -0.57
N VAL A 13 -0.42 10.95 0.50
CA VAL A 13 1.02 11.32 0.50
C VAL A 13 1.86 10.07 0.28
N MET A 14 1.62 8.98 1.01
CA MET A 14 2.39 7.75 0.82
C MET A 14 2.23 7.17 -0.59
N MET A 15 1.00 7.17 -1.13
CA MET A 15 0.74 6.74 -2.51
C MET A 15 1.47 7.60 -3.56
N THR A 16 1.63 8.89 -3.29
CA THR A 16 2.40 9.79 -4.17
C THR A 16 3.90 9.50 -4.09
N LEU A 17 4.42 9.25 -2.89
CA LEU A 17 5.84 8.93 -2.70
C LEU A 17 6.22 7.55 -3.26
N LEU A 18 5.26 6.63 -3.42
CA LEU A 18 5.48 5.37 -4.15
C LEU A 18 5.81 5.58 -5.63
N THR A 19 5.50 6.74 -6.20
CA THR A 19 5.84 7.09 -7.59
C THR A 19 7.05 8.01 -7.70
N ASP A 20 7.78 8.24 -6.61
CA ASP A 20 8.95 9.11 -6.60
C ASP A 20 10.08 8.54 -7.47
N SER A 21 10.92 9.42 -8.03
CA SER A 21 12.10 9.01 -8.81
C SER A 21 13.14 8.22 -8.01
N SER A 22 13.24 8.45 -6.70
CA SER A 22 14.22 7.82 -5.82
C SER A 22 13.71 6.50 -5.28
N LYS A 23 14.46 5.41 -5.55
CA LYS A 23 14.13 4.07 -5.04
C LYS A 23 14.05 4.02 -3.51
N ASN A 24 14.94 4.74 -2.83
CA ASN A 24 14.97 4.80 -1.36
C ASN A 24 13.71 5.48 -0.79
N ILE A 25 13.19 6.50 -1.49
CA ILE A 25 11.94 7.15 -1.11
C ILE A 25 10.76 6.21 -1.33
N GLN A 26 10.72 5.49 -2.46
CA GLN A 26 9.68 4.49 -2.73
C GLN A 26 9.65 3.39 -1.64
N ILE A 27 10.81 2.85 -1.28
CA ILE A 27 10.93 1.79 -0.24
C ILE A 27 10.47 2.33 1.13
N SER A 28 10.92 3.53 1.51
CA SER A 28 10.50 4.17 2.76
C SER A 28 8.99 4.43 2.79
N ALA A 29 8.43 4.90 1.67
CA ALA A 29 7.00 5.10 1.51
C ALA A 29 6.22 3.78 1.61
N PHE A 30 6.75 2.70 1.03
CA PHE A 30 6.15 1.37 1.15
C PHE A 30 6.07 0.91 2.62
N HIS A 31 7.13 1.07 3.42
CA HIS A 31 7.11 0.69 4.83
C HIS A 31 6.05 1.42 5.67
N ILE A 32 5.68 2.65 5.28
CA ILE A 32 4.58 3.38 5.93
C ILE A 32 3.24 2.97 5.31
N PHE A 33 3.17 2.86 3.98
CA PHE A 33 1.98 2.46 3.23
C PHE A 33 1.46 1.09 3.68
N LYS A 34 2.34 0.10 3.91
CA LYS A 34 1.94 -1.24 4.37
C LYS A 34 1.15 -1.18 5.68
N VAL A 35 1.42 -0.21 6.56
CA VAL A 35 0.70 -0.04 7.83
C VAL A 35 -0.74 0.43 7.60
N PHE A 36 -0.99 1.25 6.57
CA PHE A 36 -2.37 1.62 6.19
C PHE A 36 -3.13 0.39 5.69
N VAL A 37 -2.52 -0.44 4.85
CA VAL A 37 -3.14 -1.62 4.26
C VAL A 37 -3.29 -2.77 5.26
N ALA A 38 -2.37 -2.91 6.21
CA ALA A 38 -2.44 -3.93 7.27
C ALA A 38 -3.37 -3.54 8.43
N ASN A 39 -3.85 -2.29 8.50
CA ASN A 39 -4.70 -1.84 9.61
C ASN A 39 -6.04 -2.60 9.62
N PRO A 40 -6.35 -3.41 10.66
CA PRO A 40 -7.61 -4.15 10.75
C PRO A 40 -8.81 -3.21 10.88
N ASN A 41 -8.62 -2.05 11.50
CA ASN A 41 -9.63 -1.01 11.72
C ASN A 41 -9.56 0.10 10.67
N LYS A 42 -9.20 -0.25 9.42
CA LYS A 42 -9.16 0.68 8.28
C LYS A 42 -10.49 1.44 8.13
N PRO A 43 -10.49 2.78 8.06
CA PRO A 43 -11.67 3.57 7.72
C PRO A 43 -12.25 3.20 6.35
N ARG A 44 -13.56 3.39 6.18
CA ARG A 44 -14.26 3.10 4.91
C ARG A 44 -13.62 3.85 3.72
N GLU A 45 -13.27 5.12 3.91
CA GLU A 45 -12.65 5.94 2.86
C GLU A 45 -11.29 5.39 2.41
N VAL A 46 -10.47 4.92 3.35
CA VAL A 46 -9.19 4.27 3.05
C VAL A 46 -9.40 3.00 2.22
N LYS A 47 -10.36 2.14 2.62
CA LYS A 47 -10.72 0.93 1.85
C LYS A 47 -11.15 1.29 0.43
N LEU A 48 -11.99 2.31 0.28
CA LEU A 48 -12.50 2.76 -1.02
C LEU A 48 -11.38 3.28 -1.93
N ILE A 49 -10.44 4.07 -1.39
CA ILE A 49 -9.29 4.57 -2.16
C ILE A 49 -8.41 3.41 -2.63
N LEU A 50 -8.09 2.46 -1.73
CA LEU A 50 -7.29 1.29 -2.09
C LEU A 50 -7.98 0.44 -3.17
N ALA A 51 -9.28 0.19 -3.04
CA ALA A 51 -10.06 -0.57 -4.02
C ALA A 51 -10.13 0.14 -5.38
N LYS A 52 -10.41 1.45 -5.40
CA LYS A 52 -10.51 2.24 -6.64
C LYS A 52 -9.19 2.36 -7.40
N ASN A 53 -8.05 2.33 -6.70
CA ASN A 53 -6.73 2.47 -7.29
C ASN A 53 -5.96 1.14 -7.39
N HIS A 54 -6.63 0.00 -7.19
CA HIS A 54 -5.97 -1.28 -7.00
C HIS A 54 -5.07 -1.67 -8.18
N GLU A 55 -5.51 -1.51 -9.43
CA GLU A 55 -4.71 -1.86 -10.62
C GLU A 55 -3.36 -1.15 -10.64
N ARG A 56 -3.38 0.19 -10.49
CA ARG A 56 -2.16 0.99 -10.48
C ARG A 56 -1.28 0.70 -9.25
N LEU A 57 -1.89 0.47 -8.09
CA LEU A 57 -1.15 0.12 -6.88
C LEU A 57 -0.43 -1.22 -7.04
N LEU A 58 -1.09 -2.23 -7.60
CA LEU A 58 -0.49 -3.55 -7.85
C LEU A 58 0.67 -3.45 -8.85
N GLU A 59 0.51 -2.68 -9.92
CA GLU A 59 1.59 -2.43 -10.89
C GLU A 59 2.81 -1.74 -10.24
N LEU A 60 2.57 -0.73 -9.39
CA LEU A 60 3.66 -0.05 -8.67
C LEU A 60 4.39 -1.00 -7.71
N LEU A 61 3.64 -1.83 -6.98
CA LEU A 61 4.21 -2.79 -6.03
C LEU A 61 4.96 -3.92 -6.75
N GLN A 62 4.49 -4.42 -7.88
CA GLN A 62 5.21 -5.42 -8.68
C GLN A 62 6.59 -4.91 -9.14
N ASN A 63 6.67 -3.64 -9.53
CA ASN A 63 7.91 -3.00 -9.98
C ASN A 63 8.81 -2.50 -8.83
N LEU A 64 8.34 -2.59 -7.59
CA LEU A 64 9.12 -2.22 -6.41
C LEU A 64 10.01 -3.41 -5.98
N SER A 65 11.31 -3.16 -5.80
CA SER A 65 12.31 -4.17 -5.41
C SER A 65 13.44 -3.47 -4.65
N VAL A 66 14.03 -4.14 -3.66
CA VAL A 66 15.07 -3.59 -2.77
C VAL A 66 16.50 -3.98 -3.17
N GLY A 67 16.69 -4.72 -4.27
CA GLY A 67 18.01 -5.22 -4.69
C GLY A 67 18.36 -6.56 -4.05
N LYS A 68 19.57 -7.09 -4.26
CA LYS A 68 19.94 -8.47 -3.83
C LYS A 68 20.45 -8.50 -2.38
N GLY A 69 19.83 -9.29 -1.51
CA GLY A 69 20.28 -9.55 -0.12
C GLY A 69 19.21 -10.25 0.74
N SER A 70 19.50 -10.59 1.99
CA SER A 70 18.53 -11.24 2.90
C SER A 70 17.34 -10.35 3.31
N GLU A 71 17.53 -9.03 3.30
CA GLU A 71 16.43 -8.07 3.52
C GLU A 71 15.41 -8.07 2.35
N ASP A 72 15.78 -8.62 1.19
CA ASP A 72 14.92 -8.78 0.02
C ASP A 72 13.80 -9.79 0.28
N GLU A 73 14.10 -10.91 0.94
CA GLU A 73 13.11 -11.97 1.20
C GLU A 73 11.95 -11.47 2.08
N GLN A 74 12.27 -10.82 3.21
CA GLN A 74 11.25 -10.26 4.08
C GLN A 74 10.44 -9.16 3.36
N PHE A 75 11.12 -8.30 2.61
CA PHE A 75 10.46 -7.24 1.87
C PHE A 75 9.47 -7.80 0.84
N GLU A 76 9.89 -8.81 0.08
CA GLU A 76 9.06 -9.47 -0.93
C GLU A 76 7.86 -10.18 -0.32
N GLU A 77 8.02 -10.87 0.81
CA GLU A 77 6.90 -11.47 1.54
C GLU A 77 5.88 -10.42 1.99
N GLU A 78 6.34 -9.32 2.61
CA GLU A 78 5.47 -8.24 3.04
C GLU A 78 4.74 -7.60 1.85
N LYS A 79 5.46 -7.39 0.74
CA LYS A 79 4.91 -6.84 -0.50
C LYS A 79 3.81 -7.73 -1.07
N GLU A 80 4.04 -9.04 -1.11
CA GLU A 80 3.05 -10.00 -1.59
C GLU A 80 1.79 -10.00 -0.72
N LEU A 81 1.93 -9.94 0.60
CA LEU A 81 0.79 -9.83 1.53
C LEU A 81 -0.03 -8.55 1.30
N ILE A 82 0.65 -7.42 1.10
CA ILE A 82 0.00 -6.13 0.81
C ILE A 82 -0.74 -6.18 -0.53
N MET A 83 -0.13 -6.75 -1.57
CA MET A 83 -0.77 -6.94 -2.87
C MET A 83 -2.03 -7.81 -2.77
N LYS A 84 -1.97 -8.93 -2.04
CA LYS A 84 -3.13 -9.82 -1.80
C LYS A 84 -4.26 -9.09 -1.09
N GLU A 85 -3.97 -8.29 -0.06
CA GLU A 85 -4.99 -7.52 0.65
C GLU A 85 -5.63 -6.44 -0.25
N ILE A 86 -4.85 -5.75 -1.09
CA ILE A 86 -5.38 -4.77 -2.06
C ILE A 86 -6.31 -5.46 -3.07
N GLN A 87 -5.91 -6.60 -3.62
CA GLN A 87 -6.74 -7.39 -4.53
C GLN A 87 -8.03 -7.87 -3.86
N ARG A 88 -7.95 -8.30 -2.60
CA ARG A 88 -9.14 -8.69 -1.82
C ARG A 88 -10.07 -7.50 -1.60
N LEU A 89 -9.54 -6.31 -1.34
CA LEU A 89 -10.35 -5.11 -1.14
C LEU A 89 -11.07 -4.66 -2.42
N SER A 90 -10.47 -4.84 -3.60
CA SER A 90 -11.10 -4.50 -4.88
C SER A 90 -12.23 -5.44 -5.26
N SER A 91 -12.18 -6.71 -4.83
CA SER A 91 -13.25 -7.69 -5.07
C SER A 91 -14.42 -7.60 -4.09
N LEU A 92 -14.34 -6.75 -3.06
CA LEU A 92 -15.46 -6.58 -2.13
C LEU A 92 -16.54 -5.68 -2.75
N PRO A 93 -17.84 -5.94 -2.51
CA PRO A 93 -18.96 -5.11 -2.96
C PRO A 93 -19.07 -3.75 -2.24
N ILE A 94 -17.95 -3.21 -1.77
CA ILE A 94 -17.86 -1.91 -1.09
C ILE A 94 -18.08 -0.75 -2.08
N LEU A 95 -17.98 -1.01 -3.38
CA LEU A 95 -18.08 -0.01 -4.45
C LEU A 95 -19.54 0.32 -4.86
N ASP A 96 -20.53 -0.46 -4.41
CA ASP A 96 -21.93 -0.37 -4.90
C ASP A 96 -22.88 0.52 -4.06
N ARG A 97 -22.37 1.38 -3.15
CA ARG A 97 -23.22 2.29 -2.35
C ARG A 97 -22.64 3.66 -2.09
#